data_AF-A0A3M2X1S7-F1
#
_entry.id   AF-A0A3M2X1S7-F1
#
_cell.length_a   1.000
_cell.length_b   1.000
_cell.length_c   1.000
_cell.angle_alpha   90.00
_cell.angle_beta   90.00
_cell.angle_gamma   90.00
#
_symmetry.space_group_name_H-M   'P 1'
#
loop_
_entity.id
_entity.type
_entity.pdbx_description
1 polymer ?
#
loop_
_entity_poly.entity_id
_entity_poly.type
_entity_poly.pdbx_seq_one_letter_code
_entity_poly.pdbx_strand_id
1 'polypeptide(L)' 'MLALVNAGMGLALVPRCATNVVFRDVVFRDIDLGEGVQSELHLVWRADNDNPACRMLLEAIRAAVRSDEK' A
#
# COMPACT_ATOMS: atom_id res chain seq x y z
N MET A 1 -9.18 1.00 -11.55
CA MET A 1 -9.29 -0.44 -11.85
C MET A 1 -10.41 -1.11 -11.05
N LEU A 2 -10.44 -1.05 -9.72
CA LEU A 2 -11.50 -1.68 -8.91
C LEU A 2 -12.93 -1.25 -9.28
N ALA A 3 -13.15 0.02 -9.66
CA ALA A 3 -14.44 0.48 -10.17
C ALA A 3 -14.89 -0.25 -11.46
N LEU A 4 -13.96 -0.66 -12.33
CA LEU A 4 -14.26 -1.42 -13.54
C LEU A 4 -14.55 -2.90 -13.22
N VAL A 5 -13.84 -3.46 -12.24
CA VAL A 5 -14.13 -4.79 -11.69
C VAL A 5 -15.53 -4.80 -11.08
N ASN A 6 -15.89 -3.78 -10.29
CA ASN A 6 -17.25 -3.60 -9.75
C ASN A 6 -18.31 -3.46 -10.87
N ALA A 7 -17.93 -2.96 -12.05
CA ALA A 7 -18.82 -2.89 -13.22
C ALA A 7 -18.83 -4.17 -14.08
N GLY A 8 -18.19 -5.26 -13.60
CA GLY A 8 -18.17 -6.56 -14.29
C GLY A 8 -17.17 -6.67 -15.44
N MET A 9 -16.22 -5.74 -15.58
CA MET A 9 -15.27 -5.70 -16.70
C MET A 9 -13.99 -6.53 -16.50
N GLY A 10 -13.98 -7.48 -15.55
CA GLY A 10 -12.87 -8.42 -15.37
C GLY A 10 -12.34 -8.49 -13.95
N LEU A 11 -11.03 -8.70 -13.80
CA LEU A 11 -10.32 -8.90 -12.53
C LEU A 11 -9.06 -8.03 -12.44
N ALA A 12 -8.60 -7.76 -11.21
CA ALA A 12 -7.39 -6.97 -10.96
C ALA A 12 -6.57 -7.59 -9.83
N LEU A 13 -5.25 -7.59 -9.99
CA LEU A 13 -4.31 -7.85 -8.91
C LEU A 13 -4.08 -6.54 -8.15
N VAL A 14 -4.24 -6.58 -6.82
CA VAL A 14 -4.13 -5.40 -5.97
C VAL A 14 -3.29 -5.70 -4.73
N PRO A 15 -2.59 -4.71 -4.17
CA PRO A 15 -1.95 -4.87 -2.86
C PRO A 15 -3.01 -5.07 -1.78
N ARG A 16 -2.63 -5.76 -0.69
CA ARG A 16 -3.53 -6.06 0.43
C ARG A 16 -4.21 -4.81 1.02
N CYS A 17 -3.55 -3.65 1.03
CA CYS A 17 -4.13 -2.40 1.54
C CYS A 17 -5.35 -1.90 0.73
N ALA A 18 -5.54 -2.36 -0.51
CA ALA A 18 -6.68 -1.98 -1.33
C ALA A 18 -8.02 -2.54 -0.79
N THR A 19 -7.98 -3.57 0.06
CA THR A 19 -9.17 -4.16 0.70
C THR A 19 -9.83 -3.21 1.70
N ASN A 20 -9.13 -2.16 2.14
CA ASN A 20 -9.67 -1.12 3.02
C ASN A 20 -10.74 -0.25 2.33
N VAL A 21 -10.89 -0.35 1.02
CA VAL A 21 -11.93 0.35 0.25
C VAL A 21 -13.09 -0.59 -0.02
N VAL A 22 -14.31 -0.18 0.32
CA VAL A 22 -15.51 -0.99 0.15
C VAL A 22 -16.08 -0.81 -1.27
N PHE A 23 -16.12 -1.91 -2.02
CA PHE A 23 -16.84 -2.04 -3.29
C PHE A 23 -17.89 -3.14 -3.15
N ARG A 24 -19.16 -2.82 -3.41
CA ARG A 24 -20.29 -3.70 -3.10
C ARG A 24 -20.22 -5.05 -3.81
N ASP A 25 -19.79 -5.03 -5.07
CA ASP A 25 -19.87 -6.18 -5.97
C ASP A 25 -18.47 -6.77 -6.24
N VAL A 26 -17.50 -6.48 -5.36
CA VAL A 26 -16.12 -6.98 -5.48
C VAL A 26 -15.81 -7.90 -4.30
N VAL A 27 -15.29 -9.08 -4.61
CA VAL A 27 -14.74 -10.02 -3.63
C VAL A 27 -13.22 -10.01 -3.77
N PHE A 28 -12.52 -9.81 -2.66
CA PHE A 28 -11.07 -9.95 -2.60
C PHE A 28 -10.71 -11.40 -2.30
N ARG A 29 -9.74 -11.95 -3.04
CA ARG A 29 -9.21 -13.30 -2.84
C ARG A 29 -7.70 -13.21 -2.67
N ASP A 30 -7.20 -13.83 -1.62
CA ASP A 30 -5.76 -13.96 -1.43
C ASP A 30 -5.17 -14.89 -2.49
N ILE A 31 -4.00 -14.52 -3.00
CA ILE A 31 -3.25 -15.29 -3.98
C ILE A 31 -1.87 -15.52 -3.38
N ASP A 32 -1.48 -16.78 -3.23
CA ASP A 32 -0.11 -17.13 -2.88
C ASP A 32 0.76 -17.03 -4.14
N LEU A 33 1.63 -16.01 -4.14
CA LEU A 33 2.52 -15.69 -5.26
C LEU A 33 3.95 -16.24 -5.04
N GLY A 34 4.18 -16.97 -3.96
CA GLY A 34 5.50 -17.43 -3.54
C GLY A 34 6.37 -16.33 -2.91
N GLU A 35 7.59 -16.69 -2.51
CA GLU A 35 8.53 -15.75 -1.91
C GLU A 35 9.02 -14.70 -2.92
N GLY A 36 9.05 -13.44 -2.50
CA GLY A 36 9.62 -12.32 -3.27
C GLY A 36 8.61 -11.45 -4.02
N VAL A 37 7.35 -11.88 -4.15
CA VAL A 37 6.31 -11.03 -4.78
C VAL A 37 5.65 -10.14 -3.73
N GLN A 38 6.03 -8.86 -3.73
CA GLN A 38 5.50 -7.87 -2.81
C GLN A 38 5.22 -6.53 -3.51
N SER A 39 4.27 -5.77 -2.97
CA SER A 39 4.07 -4.38 -3.36
C SER A 39 5.04 -3.52 -2.54
N GLU A 40 5.98 -2.88 -3.21
CA GLU A 40 6.93 -1.97 -2.55
C GLU A 40 6.35 -0.57 -2.40
N LEU A 41 6.59 0.06 -1.25
CA LEU A 41 6.27 1.46 -0.99
C LEU A 41 7.56 2.23 -0.72
N HIS A 42 7.88 3.17 -1.61
CA HIS A 42 9.10 3.97 -1.54
C HIS A 42 8.80 5.38 -1.04
N LEU A 43 9.59 5.86 -0.09
CA LEU A 43 9.61 7.27 0.31
C LEU A 43 10.77 7.96 -0.42
N VAL A 44 10.50 9.08 -1.08
CA VAL A 44 11.50 9.81 -1.87
C VAL A 44 11.55 11.27 -1.45
N TRP A 45 12.76 11.78 -1.25
CA TRP A 45 13.04 13.18 -0.93
C TRP A 45 14.37 13.57 -1.55
N ARG A 46 14.65 14.88 -1.65
CA ARG A 46 15.95 15.36 -2.12
C ARG A 46 17.04 15.07 -1.08
N ALA A 47 18.23 14.70 -1.54
CA ALA A 47 19.36 14.40 -0.66
C ALA A 47 19.78 15.60 0.22
N ASP A 48 19.60 16.82 -0.29
CA ASP A 48 19.94 18.10 0.33
C ASP A 48 18.73 18.78 1.01
N ASN A 49 17.67 18.03 1.33
CA ASN A 49 16.49 18.60 1.97
C ASN A 49 16.75 18.97 3.43
N ASP A 50 16.67 20.26 3.76
CA ASP A 50 16.89 20.84 5.08
C ASP A 50 15.59 21.09 5.85
N ASN A 51 14.43 20.77 5.28
CA ASN A 51 13.14 20.97 5.94
C ASN A 51 13.01 20.07 7.18
N PRO A 52 12.91 20.64 8.41
CA PRO A 52 12.81 19.87 9.64
C PRO A 52 11.56 18.99 9.68
N ALA A 53 10.46 19.40 9.05
CA ALA A 53 9.23 18.61 9.00
C ALA A 53 9.42 17.29 8.25
N CYS A 54 10.30 17.24 7.24
CA CYS A 54 10.61 16.01 6.53
C CYS A 54 11.31 15.00 7.44
N ARG A 55 12.27 15.45 8.26
CA ARG A 55 12.93 14.56 9.24
C ARG A 55 11.94 14.03 10.28
N MET A 56 11.08 14.90 10.81
CA MET A 56 10.04 14.51 11.76
C MET A 56 9.09 13.47 11.16
N LEU A 57 8.66 13.66 9.91
CA LEU A 57 7.78 12.71 9.22
C LEU A 57 8.46 11.35 9.00
N LEU A 58 9.73 11.33 8.59
CA LEU A 58 10.48 10.08 8.39
C LEU A 58 10.64 9.29 9.69
N GLU A 59 10.88 9.97 10.81
CA GLU A 59 10.95 9.35 12.13
C GLU A 59 9.59 8.76 12.55
N ALA A 60 8.51 9.51 12.35
CA ALA A 60 7.15 9.06 12.64
C ALA A 60 6.75 7.83 11.81
N ILE A 61 7.04 7.83 10.49
CA ILE A 61 6.75 6.70 9.61
C ILE A 61 7.55 5.46 10.03
N ARG A 62 8.84 5.62 10.34
CA ARG A 62 9.69 4.51 10.82
C ARG A 62 9.18 3.93 12.15
N ALA A 63 8.66 4.77 13.04
CA ALA A 63 8.05 4.30 14.28
C ALA A 63 6.77 3.51 14.02
N ALA A 64 5.87 4.03 13.16
CA ALA A 64 4.62 3.37 12.81
C ALA A 64 4.84 1.99 12.18
N VAL A 65 5.78 1.86 11.24
CA VAL A 65 6.09 0.56 10.60
C VAL A 65 6.57 -0.49 11.60
N ARG A 66 7.37 -0.10 12.60
CA ARG A 66 7.83 -1.04 13.65
C ARG A 66 6.72 -1.47 14.62
N SER A 67 5.68 -0.66 14.78
CA SER A 67 4.55 -0.98 15.65
C SER A 67 3.61 -2.03 15.05
N ASP A 68 3.54 -2.09 13.72
CA ASP A 68 2.71 -3.05 12.96
C ASP A 68 3.32 -4.46 12.88
N GLU A 69 4.59 -4.63 13.30
CA GLU A 69 5.32 -5.90 13.31
C GLU A 69 5.17 -6.69 14.63
N LYS A 70 4.44 -6.15 15.62
CA LYS A 70 4.11 -6.81 16.89
C LYS A 70 2.67 -7.31 16.92
#